data_AF-A0A1G2U689-F1
#
_entry.id   AF-A0A1G2U689-F1
#
_cell.length_a   1.000
_cell.length_b   1.000
_cell.length_c   1.000
_cell.angle_alpha   90.00
_cell.angle_beta   90.00
_cell.angle_gamma   90.00
#
_symmetry.space_group_name_H-M   'P 1'
#
loop_
_entity.id
_entity.type
_entity.pdbx_description
1 polymer ?
#
loop_
_entity_poly.entity_id
_entity_poly.type
_entity_poly.pdbx_seq_one_letter_code
_entity_poly.pdbx_strand_id
1 'polypeptide(L)' 'MADNLQKADEKDLMKLLNEKRVALRGFRFGIAGSKIRNVKEGRSLKKDIARILTEISHRHNQKPAE' A
#
# COMPACT_ATOMS: atom_id res chain seq x y z
N MET A 1 -9.09 -7.62 -6.20
CA MET A 1 -9.13 -6.66 -7.32
C MET A 1 -7.72 -6.53 -7.85
N ALA A 2 -7.57 -6.83 -9.14
CA ALA A 2 -6.30 -6.78 -9.87
C ALA A 2 -6.13 -5.36 -10.37
N ASP A 3 -5.63 -4.48 -9.50
CA ASP A 3 -5.34 -3.12 -9.89
C ASP A 3 -4.02 -3.10 -10.66
N ASN A 4 -4.05 -2.51 -11.84
CA ASN A 4 -2.96 -2.38 -12.81
C ASN A 4 -1.78 -1.55 -12.25
N LEU A 5 -1.08 -2.06 -11.23
CA LEU A 5 0.14 -1.42 -10.73
C LEU A 5 1.24 -1.39 -11.80
N GLN A 6 1.17 -2.25 -12.81
CA GLN A 6 2.14 -2.31 -13.92
C GLN A 6 2.15 -1.08 -14.83
N LYS A 7 1.04 -0.32 -14.90
CA LYS A 7 0.94 0.90 -15.75
C LYS A 7 1.18 2.20 -15.00
N ALA A 8 1.23 2.17 -13.67
CA ALA A 8 1.42 3.36 -12.85
C ALA A 8 2.89 3.80 -12.89
N ASP A 9 3.11 5.10 -13.05
CA ASP A 9 4.44 5.71 -12.95
C ASP A 9 5.00 5.52 -11.51
N GLU A 10 6.32 5.48 -11.36
CA GLU A 10 6.97 5.28 -10.05
C GLU A 10 6.50 6.33 -9.02
N LYS A 11 6.26 7.56 -9.48
CA LYS A 11 5.71 8.66 -8.67
C LYS A 11 4.30 8.37 -8.16
N ASP A 12 3.45 7.80 -9.01
CA ASP A 12 2.07 7.51 -8.62
C ASP A 12 2.01 6.29 -7.69
N LEU A 13 2.88 5.30 -7.86
CA LEU A 13 3.04 4.21 -6.89
C LEU A 13 3.48 4.74 -5.51
N MET A 14 4.39 5.72 -5.46
CA MET A 14 4.79 6.36 -4.21
C MET A 14 3.67 7.17 -3.55
N LYS A 15 2.85 7.89 -4.34
CA LYS A 15 1.67 8.59 -3.81
C LYS A 15 0.67 7.60 -3.22
N LEU A 16 0.36 6.54 -3.96
CA LEU A 16 -0.59 5.50 -3.54
C LEU A 16 -0.10 4.76 -2.28
N LEU A 17 1.21 4.53 -2.16
CA LEU A 17 1.84 4.00 -0.95
C LEU A 17 1.62 4.93 0.26
N ASN A 18 1.81 6.24 0.07
CA ASN A 18 1.61 7.23 1.13
C ASN A 18 0.15 7.30 1.58
N GLU A 19 -0.80 7.34 0.63
CA GLU A 19 -2.24 7.31 0.92
C GLU A 19 -2.63 6.07 1.74
N LYS A 20 -2.16 4.88 1.34
CA LYS A 20 -2.44 3.63 2.07
C LYS A 20 -1.80 3.61 3.46
N ARG A 21 -0.62 4.21 3.64
CA ARG A 21 0.02 4.38 4.96
C ARG A 21 -0.75 5.34 5.86
N VAL A 22 -1.25 6.45 5.32
CA VAL A 22 -2.10 7.40 6.04
C VAL A 22 -3.42 6.74 6.45
N ALA A 23 -4.06 5.99 5.54
CA ALA A 23 -5.25 5.21 5.85
C ALA A 23 -5.00 4.18 6.95
N LEU A 24 -3.86 3.47 6.91
CA LEU A 24 -3.48 2.53 7.96
C LEU A 24 -3.27 3.24 9.32
N ARG A 25 -2.69 4.44 9.32
CA ARG A 25 -2.54 5.25 10.53
C ARG A 25 -3.90 5.66 11.10
N GLY A 26 -4.79 6.18 10.25
CA GLY A 26 -6.16 6.51 10.64
C GLY A 26 -6.92 5.30 11.20
N PHE A 27 -6.75 4.14 10.57
CA PHE A 27 -7.31 2.87 11.04
C PHE A 27 -6.75 2.47 12.42
N ARG A 28 -5.44 2.62 12.67
CA ARG A 28 -4.84 2.34 13.99
C ARG A 28 -5.39 3.25 15.08
N PHE A 29 -5.55 4.55 14.79
CA PHE A 29 -6.15 5.49 15.74
C PHE A 29 -7.63 5.20 15.99
N GLY A 30 -8.40 4.84 14.96
CA GLY A 30 -9.80 4.48 15.11
C GLY A 30 -10.04 3.17 15.87
N ILE A 31 -9.09 2.23 15.84
CA ILE A 31 -9.14 1.01 16.67
C ILE A 31 -8.96 1.33 18.14
N ALA A 32 -8.05 2.24 18.50
CA ALA A 32 -7.77 2.57 19.90
C ALA A 32 -9.00 3.14 20.64
N GLY A 33 -9.94 3.75 19.91
CA GLY A 33 -11.20 4.25 20.45
C GLY A 33 -12.39 3.28 20.33
N SER A 34 -12.18 2.00 20.03
CA SER A 34 -13.24 0.98 19.84
C SER A 34 -14.30 1.33 18.77
N LYS A 35 -14.00 2.29 17.88
CA LYS A 35 -14.96 2.85 16.91
C LYS A 35 -15.09 2.00 15.64
N ILE A 36 -14.12 1.12 15.38
CA ILE A 36 -14.03 0.36 14.14
C ILE A 36 -14.60 -1.05 14.31
N ARG A 37 -15.73 -1.31 13.65
CA ARG A 37 -16.33 -2.66 13.53
C ARG A 37 -15.61 -3.53 12.50
N ASN A 38 -14.95 -2.93 11.50
CA ASN A 38 -14.36 -3.68 10.38
C ASN A 38 -12.85 -3.90 10.54
N VAL A 39 -12.48 -4.84 11.42
CA VAL A 39 -11.08 -5.24 11.64
C VAL A 39 -10.38 -5.79 10.38
N LYS A 40 -11.14 -6.26 9.37
CA LYS A 40 -10.59 -6.82 8.14
C LYS A 40 -9.94 -5.77 7.23
N GLU A 41 -10.39 -4.52 7.31
CA GLU A 41 -9.83 -3.41 6.50
C GLU A 41 -8.34 -3.20 6.76
N GLY A 42 -7.91 -3.25 8.02
CA GLY A 42 -6.49 -3.12 8.36
C GLY A 42 -5.61 -4.20 7.74
N ARG A 43 -6.11 -5.43 7.64
CA ARG A 43 -5.40 -6.53 6.97
C ARG A 43 -5.33 -6.28 5.46
N SER A 44 -6.38 -5.75 4.85
CA SER A 44 -6.40 -5.40 3.43
C SER A 44 -5.40 -4.28 3.13
N LEU A 45 -5.40 -3.21 3.93
CA LEU A 45 -4.45 -2.09 3.80
C LEU A 45 -2.99 -2.54 3.89
N LYS A 46 -2.66 -3.44 4.83
CA LYS A 46 -1.31 -4.02 4.94
C LYS A 46 -0.93 -4.82 3.69
N LYS A 47 -1.86 -5.61 3.13
CA LYS A 47 -1.62 -6.39 1.89
C LYS A 47 -1.41 -5.48 0.68
N ASP A 48 -2.17 -4.40 0.57
CA ASP A 48 -2.02 -3.44 -0.53
C ASP A 48 -0.65 -2.74 -0.47
N ILE A 49 -0.24 -2.29 0.73
CA ILE A 49 1.10 -1.70 0.95
C ILE A 49 2.20 -2.69 0.54
N ALA A 50 2.09 -3.95 0.94
CA ALA A 50 3.07 -4.98 0.60
C ALA A 50 3.16 -5.18 -0.91
N ARG A 51 2.03 -5.27 -1.63
CA ARG A 51 2.03 -5.41 -3.10
C ARG A 51 2.69 -4.22 -3.79
N ILE A 52 2.41 -2.99 -3.36
CA ILE A 52 3.03 -1.78 -3.92
C ILE A 52 4.56 -1.82 -3.73
N LEU A 53 5.02 -2.17 -2.53
CA LEU A 53 6.46 -2.28 -2.25
C LEU A 53 7.12 -3.40 -3.07
N THR A 54 6.45 -4.55 -3.23
CA THR A 54 6.94 -5.65 -4.06
C THR A 54 7.08 -5.23 -5.52
N GLU A 55 6.10 -4.50 -6.07
CA GLU A 55 6.17 -3.97 -7.43
C GLU A 55 7.34 -2.99 -7.60
N ILE A 56 7.50 -2.05 -6.67
CA ILE A 56 8.62 -1.09 -6.68
C ILE A 56 9.96 -1.84 -6.63
N SER A 57 10.10 -2.82 -5.74
CA SER A 57 11.31 -3.63 -5.61
C SER A 57 11.56 -4.47 -6.87
N HIS A 58 10.51 -5.01 -7.49
CA HIS A 58 10.62 -5.79 -8.71
C HIS A 58 11.14 -4.94 -9.87
N ARG A 59 10.60 -3.72 -10.04
CA ARG A 59 11.09 -2.75 -11.02
C ARG A 59 12.53 -2.32 -10.77
N HIS A 60 12.91 -2.10 -9.51
CA HIS A 60 14.28 -1.75 -9.16
C HIS A 60 15.26 -2.89 -9.48
N ASN A 61 14.87 -4.14 -9.23
CA ASN A 61 15.71 -5.32 -9.47
C ASN A 61 15.74 -5.75 -10.95
N GLN A 62 14.78 -5.31 -11.77
CA GLN A 62 14.76 -5.57 -13.22
C GLN A 62 15.53 -4.54 -14.05
N LYS A 63 15.90 -3.38 -13.48
CA LYS A 63 16.92 -2.52 -14.09
C LYS A 63 18.27 -3.20 -13.82
N PRO A 64 18.92 -3.82 -14.82
CA PRO A 64 20.25 -4.34 -14.61
C PRO A 64 21.13 -3.15 -14.22
N ALA A 65 21.93 -3.32 -13.17
CA ALA A 65 22.94 -2.35 -12.80
C ALA A 65 23.82 -2.11 -14.03
N GLU A 66 23.76 -0.89 -14.58
CA GLU A 66 24.73 -0.35 -15.53
C GLU A 66 26.10 -0.20 -14.84
#